data_AF-A0A951H6T8-F1
#
_entry.id   AF-A0A951H6T8-F1
#
_cell.length_a   1.000
_cell.length_b   1.000
_cell.length_c   1.000
_cell.angle_alpha   90.00
_cell.angle_beta   90.00
_cell.angle_gamma   90.00
#
_symmetry.space_group_name_H-M   'P 1'
#
loop_
_entity.id
_entity.type
_entity.pdbx_description
1 polymer ?
#
loop_
_entity_poly.entity_id
_entity_poly.type
_entity_poly.pdbx_seq_one_letter_code
_entity_poly.pdbx_strand_id
1 'polypeptide(L)'
;MKTEFEAEPVRPLFQLPLSNQRRGRALTRRRVGSHRHWSGHGFTLVQMLVVLSIIAIMAATLLGLVGKARATAQKAQCDARLKAIVLAWDAYRQEHGHSPLSLKQLRDAGYLPADLMRCPADPRPEGAENDEDYLIIRAPRDKQEFPLIVCPFHEGNGHAGAQGFVGRYTTQYKAAPAILVGANDTTVQRPQDTQPIAATQGMELHGGDRIRTGAQGSAVIRFADGTTSDSSTATLESNSDLTVLQSFLDGQLSGPWYTVVRQRAGKAFYHVHKPNNFDVVTPTATAGAHGTDFSIEIGTGPGNTDILTVTSGEVWVSNPQKIVRGLLNPILPGGTLTLPILNIPLL
;
A
#
# COMPACT_ATOMS: atom_id res chain seq x y z
N MET A 1 27.86 -6.91 -38.84
CA MET A 1 28.84 -5.89 -38.42
C MET A 1 28.71 -5.73 -36.92
N LYS A 2 29.66 -6.30 -36.17
CA LYS A 2 29.77 -6.19 -34.72
C LYS A 2 30.68 -5.00 -34.43
N THR A 3 30.25 -4.08 -33.58
CA THR A 3 31.11 -3.04 -33.01
C THR A 3 31.21 -3.30 -31.51
N GLU A 4 32.34 -3.84 -31.10
CA GLU A 4 32.78 -3.93 -29.70
C GLU A 4 33.02 -2.51 -29.15
N PHE A 5 32.51 -2.26 -27.95
CA PHE A 5 32.74 -1.04 -27.19
C PHE A 5 33.68 -1.43 -26.04
N GLU A 6 34.98 -1.24 -26.23
CA GLU A 6 36.00 -1.44 -25.20
C GLU A 6 35.87 -0.37 -24.11
N ALA A 7 35.85 -0.81 -22.85
CA ALA A 7 35.82 0.04 -21.68
C ALA A 7 37.23 0.56 -21.33
N GLU A 8 37.38 1.88 -21.20
CA GLU A 8 38.60 2.51 -20.67
C GLU A 8 38.76 2.28 -19.15
N PRO A 9 39.98 2.04 -18.64
CA PRO A 9 40.23 1.98 -17.20
C PRO A 9 40.39 3.38 -16.59
N VAL A 10 39.67 3.60 -15.48
CA VAL A 10 39.72 4.82 -14.66
C VAL A 10 41.08 4.96 -13.97
N ARG A 11 41.76 6.09 -14.20
CA ARG A 11 43.05 6.44 -13.56
C ARG A 11 42.85 6.98 -12.13
N PRO A 12 43.61 6.53 -11.12
CA PRO A 12 43.60 7.15 -9.81
C PRO A 12 44.44 8.43 -9.78
N LEU A 13 43.79 9.58 -9.61
CA LEU A 13 44.43 10.88 -9.35
C LEU A 13 44.37 11.20 -7.85
N PHE A 14 45.31 10.66 -7.06
CA PHE A 14 45.88 11.36 -5.88
C PHE A 14 46.97 10.48 -5.24
N GLN A 15 48.24 10.83 -5.48
CA GLN A 15 49.37 10.33 -4.68
C GLN A 15 49.83 11.47 -3.78
N LEU A 16 49.70 11.29 -2.46
CA LEU A 16 50.26 12.21 -1.47
C LEU A 16 51.77 11.99 -1.37
N PRO A 17 52.60 13.05 -1.42
CA PRO A 17 54.04 12.90 -1.23
C PRO A 17 54.37 12.68 0.25
N LEU A 18 55.01 11.55 0.55
CA LEU A 18 55.72 11.35 1.81
C LEU A 18 56.97 12.24 1.81
N SER A 19 56.88 13.45 2.38
CA SER A 19 58.05 14.25 2.69
C SER A 19 58.52 13.96 4.12
N ASN A 20 59.60 13.21 4.19
CA ASN A 20 60.41 12.94 5.36
C ASN A 20 61.38 14.11 5.56
N GLN A 21 61.25 14.86 6.66
CA GLN A 21 62.31 15.77 7.09
C GLN A 21 62.48 15.75 8.60
N ARG A 22 63.40 14.89 9.04
CA ARG A 22 64.10 15.02 10.31
C ARG A 22 64.95 16.30 10.28
N ARG A 23 64.73 17.23 11.21
CA ARG A 23 65.77 18.11 11.76
C ARG A 23 65.50 18.36 13.24
N GLY A 24 66.39 17.83 14.08
CA GLY A 24 66.42 18.15 15.49
C GLY A 24 66.72 19.64 15.71
N ARG A 25 66.02 20.25 16.66
CA ARG A 25 66.35 21.55 17.23
C ARG A 25 66.22 21.50 18.75
N ALA A 26 67.24 22.09 19.37
CA ALA A 26 67.55 22.17 20.77
C ALA A 26 66.36 22.34 21.73
N LEU A 27 66.40 21.56 22.81
CA LEU A 27 65.59 21.74 24.01
C LEU A 27 65.93 23.06 24.69
N THR A 28 65.25 24.15 24.32
CA THR A 28 65.19 25.34 25.18
C THR A 28 64.07 25.16 26.19
N ARG A 29 64.46 24.96 27.45
CA ARG A 29 63.59 24.90 28.65
C ARG A 29 62.74 26.17 28.76
N ARG A 30 61.52 26.13 28.21
CA ARG A 30 60.52 27.20 28.38
C ARG A 30 59.91 27.03 29.78
N ARG A 31 60.01 28.08 30.61
CA ARG A 31 59.42 28.14 31.95
C ARG A 31 57.93 27.80 31.86
N VAL A 32 57.52 26.82 32.67
CA VAL A 32 56.14 26.47 32.95
C VAL A 32 55.42 27.73 33.42
N GLY A 33 54.43 28.17 32.63
CA GLY A 33 53.51 29.20 33.05
C GLY A 33 52.68 28.70 34.23
N SER A 34 52.66 29.52 35.29
CA SER A 34 51.82 29.39 36.48
C SER A 34 50.42 28.89 36.12
N HIS A 35 50.10 27.66 36.53
CA HIS A 35 48.71 27.22 36.70
C HIS A 35 48.11 28.12 37.78
N ARG A 36 47.36 29.14 37.36
CA ARG A 36 46.45 29.85 38.24
C ARG A 36 45.51 28.80 38.82
N HIS A 37 45.72 28.45 40.08
CA HIS A 37 44.86 27.58 40.84
C HIS A 37 43.51 28.29 40.93
N TRP A 38 42.59 27.93 40.04
CA TRP A 38 41.20 28.35 40.15
C TRP A 38 40.73 27.78 41.48
N SER A 39 40.54 28.63 42.48
CA SER A 39 39.97 28.27 43.76
C SER A 39 38.58 27.68 43.49
N GLY A 40 38.56 26.35 43.41
CA GLY A 40 37.40 25.56 43.06
C GLY A 40 36.31 25.75 44.10
N HIS A 41 35.33 26.58 43.75
CA HIS A 41 34.06 26.59 44.46
C HIS A 41 33.41 25.24 44.19
N GLY A 42 33.40 24.36 45.19
CA GLY A 42 32.82 23.03 45.09
C GLY A 42 31.36 23.13 44.68
N PHE A 43 31.00 22.42 43.62
CA PHE A 43 29.63 22.37 43.12
C PHE A 43 28.75 21.68 44.18
N THR A 44 27.69 22.35 44.62
CA THR A 44 26.81 21.77 45.64
C THR A 44 25.98 20.63 45.03
N LEU A 45 25.72 19.57 45.80
CA LEU A 45 24.83 18.47 45.40
C LEU A 45 23.47 18.99 44.91
N VAL A 46 22.97 20.06 45.54
CA VAL A 46 21.72 20.74 45.17
C VAL A 46 21.79 21.32 43.76
N GLN A 47 22.88 21.99 43.39
CA GLN A 47 23.03 22.54 42.03
C GLN A 47 23.03 21.44 40.97
N MET A 48 23.64 20.27 41.23
CA MET A 48 23.64 19.18 40.24
C MET A 48 22.24 18.57 40.12
N LEU A 49 21.51 18.49 41.24
CA LEU A 49 20.16 17.94 41.27
C LEU A 49 19.17 18.80 40.48
N VAL A 50 19.29 20.14 40.56
CA VAL A 50 18.47 21.07 39.76
C VAL A 50 18.84 21.01 38.27
N VAL A 51 20.12 20.88 37.92
CA VAL A 51 20.53 20.78 36.51
C VAL A 51 20.01 19.49 35.89
N LEU A 52 20.15 18.36 36.60
CA LEU A 52 19.63 17.08 36.12
C LEU A 52 18.09 17.08 36.03
N SER A 53 17.39 17.75 36.94
CA SER A 53 15.93 17.85 36.85
C SER A 53 15.47 18.66 35.63
N ILE A 54 16.14 19.76 35.29
CA ILE A 54 15.85 20.54 34.08
C ILE A 54 16.14 19.71 32.81
N ILE A 55 17.29 19.02 32.75
CA ILE A 55 17.63 18.15 31.61
C ILE A 55 16.59 17.02 31.47
N ALA A 56 16.14 16.41 32.57
CA ALA A 56 15.12 15.38 32.55
C ALA A 56 13.78 15.89 31.98
N ILE A 57 13.35 17.09 32.37
CA ILE A 57 12.13 17.72 31.83
C ILE A 57 12.29 18.02 30.33
N MET A 58 13.42 18.57 29.90
CA MET A 58 13.69 18.83 28.49
C MET A 58 13.76 17.55 27.65
N ALA A 59 14.41 16.51 28.16
CA ALA A 59 14.46 15.22 27.49
C ALA A 59 13.08 14.57 27.38
N ALA A 60 12.25 14.67 28.43
CA ALA A 60 10.89 14.13 28.44
C ALA A 60 10.00 14.78 27.37
N THR A 61 10.08 16.11 27.19
CA THR A 61 9.30 16.80 26.14
C THR A 61 9.80 16.47 24.73
N LEU A 62 11.11 16.33 24.54
CA LEU A 62 11.70 15.95 23.25
C LEU A 62 11.29 14.52 22.83
N LEU A 63 11.26 13.56 23.77
CA LEU A 63 10.94 12.17 23.47
C LEU A 63 9.54 12.00 22.85
N GLY A 64 8.54 12.72 23.40
CA GLY A 64 7.17 12.70 22.89
C GLY A 64 7.02 13.31 21.49
N LEU A 65 7.88 14.27 21.12
CA LEU A 65 7.88 14.90 19.80
C LEU A 65 8.47 14.00 18.71
N VAL A 66 9.51 13.23 19.03
CA VAL A 66 10.24 12.39 18.06
C VAL A 66 9.34 11.33 17.43
N GLY A 67 8.45 10.71 18.21
CA GLY A 67 7.51 9.70 17.71
C GLY A 67 6.58 10.25 16.61
N LYS A 68 6.00 11.43 16.85
CA LYS A 68 5.14 12.11 15.86
C LYS A 68 5.93 12.54 14.62
N ALA A 69 7.15 13.05 14.80
CA ALA A 69 8.02 13.43 13.69
C ALA A 69 8.37 12.23 12.80
N ARG A 70 8.67 11.07 13.40
CA ARG A 70 8.96 9.83 12.68
C ARG A 70 7.77 9.34 11.87
N ALA A 71 6.58 9.31 12.46
CA ALA A 71 5.35 8.91 11.75
C ALA A 71 5.07 9.83 10.54
N THR A 72 5.21 11.14 10.71
CA THR A 72 5.07 12.10 9.61
C THR A 72 6.13 11.89 8.52
N ALA A 73 7.38 11.61 8.89
CA ALA A 73 8.45 11.34 7.93
C ALA A 73 8.21 10.04 7.15
N GLN A 74 7.81 8.96 7.82
CA GLN A 74 7.45 7.69 7.18
C GLN A 74 6.30 7.86 6.19
N LYS A 75 5.28 8.65 6.56
CA LYS A 75 4.17 9.00 5.66
C LYS A 75 4.66 9.75 4.42
N ALA A 76 5.45 10.81 4.60
CA ALA A 76 5.99 11.59 3.47
C ALA A 76 6.85 10.73 2.53
N GLN A 77 7.62 9.79 3.09
CA GLN A 77 8.40 8.84 2.29
C GLN A 77 7.50 7.84 1.55
N CYS A 78 6.42 7.36 2.18
CA CYS A 78 5.43 6.51 1.52
C CYS A 78 4.73 7.22 0.36
N ASP A 79 4.34 8.47 0.56
CA ASP A 79 3.74 9.31 -0.50
C ASP A 79 4.70 9.46 -1.69
N ALA A 80 5.99 9.66 -1.42
CA ALA A 80 7.02 9.75 -2.47
C ALA A 80 7.21 8.40 -3.20
N ARG A 81 7.22 7.27 -2.48
CA ARG A 81 7.30 5.93 -3.08
C ARG A 81 6.09 5.67 -3.98
N LEU A 82 4.87 5.95 -3.51
CA LEU A 82 3.65 5.78 -4.31
C LEU A 82 3.66 6.62 -5.60
N LYS A 83 4.13 7.87 -5.54
CA LYS A 83 4.32 8.70 -6.74
C LYS A 83 5.30 8.07 -7.72
N ALA A 84 6.42 7.54 -7.25
CA ALA A 84 7.39 6.85 -8.09
C ALA A 84 6.80 5.57 -8.72
N ILE A 85 5.95 4.83 -8.00
CA ILE A 85 5.23 3.67 -8.57
C ILE A 85 4.29 4.09 -9.71
N VAL A 86 3.54 5.17 -9.53
CA VAL A 86 2.64 5.70 -10.56
C VAL A 86 3.41 6.19 -11.79
N LEU A 87 4.56 6.84 -11.58
CA LEU A 87 5.43 7.28 -12.69
C LEU A 87 5.98 6.07 -13.46
N ALA A 88 6.43 5.02 -12.77
CA ALA A 88 6.88 3.78 -13.39
C ALA A 88 5.76 3.08 -14.17
N TRP A 89 4.54 3.09 -13.63
CA TRP A 89 3.36 2.57 -14.32
C TRP A 89 3.09 3.30 -15.63
N ASP A 90 3.13 4.64 -15.59
CA ASP A 90 2.91 5.45 -16.79
C ASP A 90 4.03 5.26 -17.82
N ALA A 91 5.29 5.18 -17.37
CA ALA A 91 6.42 4.85 -18.24
C ALA A 91 6.23 3.50 -18.96
N TYR A 92 5.85 2.45 -18.24
CA TYR A 92 5.55 1.14 -18.83
C TYR A 92 4.42 1.25 -19.85
N ARG A 93 3.34 1.96 -19.50
CA ARG A 93 2.19 2.12 -20.39
C ARG A 93 2.55 2.87 -21.67
N GLN A 94 3.40 3.89 -21.58
CA GLN A 94 3.87 4.65 -22.74
C GLN A 94 4.73 3.78 -23.66
N GLU A 95 5.57 2.90 -23.11
CA GLU A 95 6.45 2.02 -23.88
C GLU A 95 5.71 0.82 -24.50
N HIS A 96 4.87 0.14 -23.73
CA HIS A 96 4.20 -1.10 -24.15
C HIS A 96 2.80 -0.87 -24.75
N GLY A 97 2.25 0.33 -24.64
CA GLY A 97 0.91 0.68 -25.14
C GLY A 97 -0.24 0.08 -24.32
N HIS A 98 0.05 -0.56 -23.18
CA HIS A 98 -0.92 -1.12 -22.27
C HIS A 98 -0.47 -0.99 -20.81
N SER A 99 -1.43 -0.97 -19.90
CA SER A 99 -1.13 -0.96 -18.47
C SER A 99 -0.52 -2.31 -18.03
N PRO A 100 0.48 -2.33 -17.12
CA PRO A 100 0.99 -3.57 -16.53
C PRO A 100 -0.11 -4.26 -15.70
N LEU A 101 -0.02 -5.58 -15.51
CA LEU A 101 -0.98 -6.41 -14.78
C LEU A 101 -0.80 -6.31 -13.26
N SER A 102 0.44 -6.15 -12.79
CA SER A 102 0.81 -6.10 -11.38
C SER A 102 2.06 -5.26 -11.15
N LEU A 103 2.32 -4.86 -9.90
CA LEU A 103 3.59 -4.21 -9.54
C LEU A 103 4.78 -5.15 -9.69
N LYS A 104 4.57 -6.45 -9.46
CA LYS A 104 5.57 -7.48 -9.73
C LYS A 104 6.03 -7.42 -11.19
N GLN A 105 5.10 -7.31 -12.15
CA GLN A 105 5.47 -7.19 -13.56
C GLN A 105 6.32 -5.94 -13.82
N LEU A 106 5.99 -4.79 -13.21
CA LEU A 106 6.79 -3.57 -13.33
C LEU A 106 8.20 -3.74 -12.77
N ARG A 107 8.35 -4.39 -11.61
CA ARG A 107 9.65 -4.69 -11.03
C ARG A 107 10.44 -5.64 -11.92
N ASP A 108 9.82 -6.74 -12.36
CA ASP A 108 10.47 -7.77 -13.16
C ASP A 108 10.89 -7.21 -14.54
N ALA A 109 10.15 -6.23 -15.07
CA ALA A 109 10.50 -5.46 -16.26
C ALA A 109 11.52 -4.33 -16.01
N GLY A 110 11.99 -4.13 -14.78
CA GLY A 110 13.04 -3.16 -14.44
C GLY A 110 12.56 -1.72 -14.24
N TYR A 111 11.26 -1.46 -14.20
CA TYR A 111 10.70 -0.12 -13.97
C TYR A 111 10.67 0.29 -12.50
N LEU A 112 10.75 -0.68 -11.58
CA LEU A 112 10.69 -0.45 -10.14
C LEU A 112 11.84 -1.15 -9.41
N PRO A 113 12.58 -0.45 -8.53
CA PRO A 113 13.50 -1.11 -7.61
C PRO A 113 12.72 -1.78 -6.47
N ALA A 114 13.27 -2.89 -5.95
CA ALA A 114 12.57 -3.75 -4.99
C ALA A 114 12.22 -3.04 -3.65
N ASP A 115 13.06 -2.10 -3.22
CA ASP A 115 12.91 -1.35 -1.97
C ASP A 115 11.75 -0.33 -1.99
N LEU A 116 11.26 0.00 -3.18
CA LEU A 116 10.23 1.01 -3.40
C LEU A 116 8.82 0.46 -3.14
N MET A 117 8.65 -0.86 -3.21
CA MET A 117 7.42 -1.59 -2.94
C MET A 117 7.24 -1.99 -1.47
N ARG A 118 8.00 -1.36 -0.55
CA ARG A 118 7.79 -1.54 0.88
C ARG A 118 7.32 -0.25 1.52
N CYS A 119 6.38 -0.35 2.44
CA CYS A 119 6.01 0.79 3.26
C CYS A 119 7.11 1.10 4.30
N PRO A 120 7.56 2.37 4.46
CA PRO A 120 8.49 2.76 5.53
C PRO A 120 7.96 2.53 6.96
N ALA A 121 6.65 2.34 7.10
CA ALA A 121 5.97 2.02 8.36
C ALA A 121 5.65 0.52 8.50
N ASP A 122 6.07 -0.33 7.55
CA ASP A 122 5.88 -1.78 7.65
C ASP A 122 6.68 -2.35 8.84
N PRO A 123 6.02 -2.95 9.85
CA PRO A 123 6.68 -3.48 11.03
C PRO A 123 7.39 -4.83 10.79
N ARG A 124 7.14 -5.49 9.65
CA ARG A 124 7.69 -6.81 9.33
C ARG A 124 9.19 -6.73 9.03
N PRO A 125 9.96 -7.81 9.22
CA PRO A 125 11.38 -7.86 8.86
C PRO A 125 11.58 -7.75 7.34
N GLU A 126 12.77 -7.32 6.90
CA GLU A 126 13.09 -7.25 5.46
C GLU A 126 13.04 -8.65 4.83
N GLY A 127 12.46 -8.75 3.63
CA GLY A 127 12.25 -10.03 2.93
C GLY A 127 10.94 -10.75 3.30
N ALA A 128 10.16 -10.22 4.25
CA ALA A 128 8.80 -10.70 4.55
C ALA A 128 7.71 -9.88 3.83
N GLU A 129 8.10 -8.99 2.92
CA GLU A 129 7.17 -8.18 2.13
C GLU A 129 6.43 -9.06 1.11
N ASN A 130 5.16 -8.74 0.85
CA ASN A 130 4.43 -9.35 -0.26
C ASN A 130 4.23 -8.29 -1.35
N ASP A 131 4.48 -8.64 -2.61
CA ASP A 131 4.22 -7.79 -3.79
C ASP A 131 2.76 -7.30 -3.90
N GLU A 132 1.91 -7.92 -3.10
CA GLU A 132 0.48 -7.78 -3.01
C GLU A 132 0.01 -6.77 -1.97
N ASP A 133 0.94 -6.23 -1.15
CA ASP A 133 0.61 -5.26 -0.11
C ASP A 133 0.17 -3.93 -0.71
N TYR A 134 0.59 -3.63 -1.95
CA TYR A 134 0.12 -2.47 -2.70
C TYR A 134 -1.02 -2.87 -3.62
N LEU A 135 -2.08 -2.08 -3.54
CA LEU A 135 -3.34 -2.44 -4.16
C LEU A 135 -3.54 -1.54 -5.36
N ILE A 136 -3.39 -2.08 -6.56
CA ILE A 136 -3.75 -1.38 -7.80
C ILE A 136 -5.23 -1.59 -8.06
N ILE A 137 -5.93 -0.48 -8.24
CA ILE A 137 -7.33 -0.45 -8.62
C ILE A 137 -7.41 0.26 -9.96
N ARG A 138 -8.11 -0.32 -10.94
CA ARG A 138 -8.38 0.30 -12.24
C ARG A 138 -9.83 0.74 -12.22
N ALA A 139 -10.10 2.04 -12.28
CA ALA A 139 -11.47 2.50 -12.34
C ALA A 139 -12.10 2.05 -13.68
N PRO A 140 -13.18 1.24 -13.66
CA PRO A 140 -13.81 0.73 -14.87
C PRO A 140 -14.74 1.74 -15.57
N ARG A 141 -14.64 3.06 -15.30
CA ARG A 141 -15.63 4.01 -15.84
C ARG A 141 -15.09 5.32 -16.40
N ASP A 142 -13.84 5.68 -16.12
CA ASP A 142 -13.29 6.94 -16.61
C ASP A 142 -12.35 6.67 -17.77
N LYS A 143 -12.43 7.50 -18.82
CA LYS A 143 -11.71 7.38 -20.10
C LYS A 143 -10.18 7.37 -19.99
N GLN A 144 -9.65 7.24 -18.78
CA GLN A 144 -8.25 7.12 -18.45
C GLN A 144 -8.12 6.06 -17.36
N GLU A 145 -7.69 4.85 -17.74
CA GLU A 145 -7.32 3.81 -16.79
C GLU A 145 -6.14 4.33 -15.95
N PHE A 146 -6.40 4.68 -14.69
CA PHE A 146 -5.35 5.04 -13.76
C PHE A 146 -5.26 4.03 -12.63
N PRO A 147 -4.05 3.58 -12.28
CA PRO A 147 -3.85 2.76 -11.11
C PRO A 147 -4.09 3.65 -9.89
N LEU A 148 -5.15 3.38 -9.16
CA LEU A 148 -5.21 3.82 -7.79
C LEU A 148 -4.36 2.85 -6.96
N ILE A 149 -3.26 3.34 -6.38
CA ILE A 149 -2.34 2.53 -5.57
C ILE A 149 -2.53 2.86 -4.10
N VAL A 150 -3.01 1.91 -3.31
CA VAL A 150 -3.25 2.08 -1.87
C VAL A 150 -2.18 1.37 -1.05
N CYS A 151 -1.63 2.07 -0.05
CA CYS A 151 -0.74 1.49 0.96
C CYS A 151 -1.52 1.21 2.26
N PRO A 152 -1.64 -0.06 2.69
CA PRO A 152 -2.55 -0.44 3.78
C PRO A 152 -2.01 -0.09 5.18
N PHE A 153 -0.70 0.15 5.32
CA PHE A 153 -0.05 0.41 6.62
C PHE A 153 -0.34 1.78 7.22
N HIS A 154 -0.76 2.76 6.41
CA HIS A 154 -1.06 4.11 6.90
C HIS A 154 -2.54 4.31 7.26
N GLU A 155 -3.41 3.34 6.94
CA GLU A 155 -4.86 3.45 7.14
C GLU A 155 -5.28 3.21 8.59
N GLY A 156 -4.56 2.37 9.35
CA GLY A 156 -4.85 2.04 10.76
C GLY A 156 -4.67 3.18 11.77
N ASN A 157 -4.06 4.31 11.38
CA ASN A 157 -3.79 5.45 12.27
C ASN A 157 -4.78 6.61 12.12
N GLY A 158 -5.94 6.41 11.46
CA GLY A 158 -6.93 7.48 11.26
C GLY A 158 -6.46 8.59 10.31
N HIS A 159 -5.47 8.30 9.48
CA HIS A 159 -4.91 9.23 8.51
C HIS A 159 -4.99 8.61 7.13
N ALA A 160 -6.01 9.03 6.37
CA ALA A 160 -6.24 8.81 4.94
C ALA A 160 -5.12 8.06 4.21
N GLY A 161 -5.45 6.89 3.67
CA GLY A 161 -4.58 6.08 2.82
C GLY A 161 -3.87 6.94 1.79
N ALA A 162 -2.57 6.72 1.65
CA ALA A 162 -1.79 7.38 0.62
C ALA A 162 -2.14 6.73 -0.72
N GLN A 163 -2.64 7.55 -1.64
CA GLN A 163 -3.06 7.14 -2.98
C GLN A 163 -2.28 7.93 -4.03
N GLY A 164 -1.65 7.23 -4.97
CA GLY A 164 -1.00 7.85 -6.11
C GLY A 164 -1.95 7.90 -7.33
N PHE A 165 -2.09 9.07 -7.95
CA PHE A 165 -2.78 9.26 -9.23
C PHE A 165 -1.80 9.82 -10.27
N VAL A 166 -1.99 9.46 -11.54
CA VAL A 166 -1.21 10.07 -12.63
C VAL A 166 -1.65 11.53 -12.78
N GLY A 167 -0.69 12.47 -12.75
CA GLY A 167 -0.92 13.88 -13.05
C GLY A 167 -1.61 14.72 -11.95
N ARG A 168 -2.00 14.15 -10.82
CA ARG A 168 -2.58 14.89 -9.68
C ARG A 168 -2.00 14.42 -8.35
N TYR A 169 -1.89 15.39 -7.43
CA TYR A 169 -1.39 15.28 -6.07
C TYR A 169 -1.85 14.00 -5.35
N THR A 170 -1.02 13.48 -4.45
CA THR A 170 -1.43 12.50 -3.43
C THR A 170 -2.48 13.15 -2.55
N THR A 171 -3.75 13.06 -2.91
CA THR A 171 -4.86 13.59 -2.11
C THR A 171 -5.23 12.56 -1.06
N GLN A 172 -5.32 13.03 0.18
CA GLN A 172 -5.83 12.24 1.30
C GLN A 172 -7.35 12.17 1.18
N TYR A 173 -7.88 10.98 0.98
CA TYR A 173 -9.32 10.77 0.92
C TYR A 173 -9.90 10.50 2.31
N LYS A 174 -11.13 10.96 2.54
CA LYS A 174 -11.89 10.53 3.71
C LYS A 174 -12.29 9.08 3.45
N ALA A 175 -11.63 8.17 4.15
CA ALA A 175 -11.95 6.75 4.12
C ALA A 175 -12.75 6.38 5.37
N ALA A 176 -13.63 5.40 5.26
CA ALA A 176 -14.44 4.91 6.37
C ALA A 176 -14.36 3.37 6.44
N PRO A 177 -14.23 2.79 7.66
CA PRO A 177 -14.03 1.35 7.81
C PRO A 177 -15.30 0.59 7.45
N ALA A 178 -15.13 -0.58 6.84
CA ALA A 178 -16.23 -1.53 6.69
C ALA A 178 -16.47 -2.24 8.03
N ILE A 179 -17.64 -2.86 8.18
CA ILE A 179 -18.00 -3.59 9.41
C ILE A 179 -18.37 -5.00 9.04
N LEU A 180 -17.83 -5.96 9.78
CA LEU A 180 -18.22 -7.35 9.68
C LEU A 180 -19.56 -7.55 10.41
N VAL A 181 -20.65 -7.71 9.66
CA VAL A 181 -22.01 -7.85 10.23
C VAL A 181 -22.37 -9.29 10.53
N GLY A 182 -21.66 -10.26 9.95
CA GLY A 182 -21.79 -11.67 10.26
C GLY A 182 -20.48 -12.40 9.98
N ALA A 183 -20.13 -13.36 10.83
CA ALA A 183 -18.93 -14.16 10.69
C ALA A 183 -19.14 -15.55 11.29
N ASN A 184 -18.88 -16.58 10.50
CA ASN A 184 -18.85 -17.97 10.92
C ASN A 184 -17.59 -18.61 10.34
N ASP A 185 -16.80 -19.33 11.16
CA ASP A 185 -15.54 -19.96 10.75
C ASP A 185 -14.71 -19.05 9.83
N THR A 186 -14.49 -17.81 10.29
CA THR A 186 -13.87 -16.74 9.51
C THR A 186 -12.69 -16.16 10.29
N THR A 187 -11.63 -15.84 9.58
CA THR A 187 -10.46 -15.15 10.12
C THR A 187 -10.21 -13.85 9.39
N VAL A 188 -9.66 -12.87 10.10
CA VAL A 188 -9.18 -11.61 9.53
C VAL A 188 -7.68 -11.54 9.74
N GLN A 189 -6.93 -11.23 8.71
CA GLN A 189 -5.50 -10.96 8.80
C GLN A 189 -5.27 -9.51 8.44
N ARG A 190 -4.78 -8.73 9.41
CA ARG A 190 -4.39 -7.35 9.18
C ARG A 190 -2.99 -7.29 8.57
N PRO A 191 -2.65 -6.27 7.76
CA PRO A 191 -1.31 -6.12 7.17
C PRO A 191 -0.16 -6.17 8.19
N GLN A 192 -0.38 -5.59 9.37
CA GLN A 192 0.59 -5.50 10.46
C GLN A 192 0.66 -6.76 11.33
N ASP A 193 -0.33 -7.64 11.25
CA ASP A 193 -0.43 -8.81 12.12
C ASP A 193 0.25 -10.03 11.46
N THR A 194 1.12 -10.70 12.23
CA THR A 194 1.82 -11.89 11.75
C THR A 194 0.92 -13.12 11.65
N GLN A 195 -0.19 -13.13 12.39
CA GLN A 195 -1.16 -14.23 12.43
C GLN A 195 -2.57 -13.71 12.24
N PRO A 196 -3.47 -14.50 11.59
CA PRO A 196 -4.88 -14.15 11.49
C PRO A 196 -5.56 -14.17 12.88
N ILE A 197 -6.48 -13.23 13.08
CA ILE A 197 -7.37 -13.17 14.24
C ILE A 197 -8.73 -13.78 13.90
N ALA A 198 -9.40 -14.38 14.90
CA ALA A 198 -10.77 -14.86 14.72
C ALA A 198 -11.71 -13.68 14.47
N ALA A 199 -12.54 -13.80 13.44
CA ALA A 199 -13.44 -12.74 13.04
C ALA A 199 -14.69 -12.73 13.94
N THR A 200 -15.10 -11.55 14.39
CA THR A 200 -16.28 -11.39 15.26
C THR A 200 -17.25 -10.39 14.64
N GLN A 201 -18.55 -10.59 14.87
CA GLN A 201 -19.55 -9.62 14.48
C GLN A 201 -19.29 -8.25 15.13
N GLY A 202 -19.44 -7.18 14.36
CA GLY A 202 -19.14 -5.81 14.76
C GLY A 202 -17.68 -5.41 14.59
N MET A 203 -16.79 -6.31 14.18
CA MET A 203 -15.38 -5.99 13.92
C MET A 203 -15.26 -4.97 12.78
N GLU A 204 -14.53 -3.88 13.05
CA GLU A 204 -14.15 -2.91 12.02
C GLU A 204 -13.05 -3.48 11.13
N LEU A 205 -13.26 -3.36 9.82
CA LEU A 205 -12.36 -3.78 8.77
C LEU A 205 -11.78 -2.53 8.10
N HIS A 206 -10.46 -2.42 8.15
CA HIS A 206 -9.70 -1.34 7.56
C HIS A 206 -9.14 -1.77 6.20
N GLY A 207 -8.69 -0.81 5.39
CA GLY A 207 -8.07 -1.18 4.12
C GLY A 207 -6.79 -2.01 4.34
N GLY A 208 -6.62 -3.01 3.48
CA GLY A 208 -5.63 -4.07 3.62
C GLY A 208 -6.06 -5.26 4.47
N ASP A 209 -7.15 -5.17 5.25
CA ASP A 209 -7.63 -6.31 6.04
C ASP A 209 -8.09 -7.42 5.10
N ARG A 210 -7.53 -8.62 5.30
CA ARG A 210 -7.83 -9.82 4.51
C ARG A 210 -8.71 -10.77 5.29
N ILE A 211 -9.91 -11.02 4.78
CA ILE A 211 -10.91 -11.90 5.35
C ILE A 211 -10.85 -13.25 4.63
N ARG A 212 -10.77 -14.33 5.41
CA ARG A 212 -10.81 -15.71 4.89
C ARG A 212 -11.87 -16.52 5.61
N THR A 213 -12.77 -17.14 4.84
CA THR A 213 -13.75 -18.09 5.36
C THR A 213 -13.22 -19.52 5.22
N GLY A 214 -13.46 -20.34 6.25
CA GLY A 214 -13.11 -21.76 6.23
C GLY A 214 -14.08 -22.61 5.40
N ALA A 215 -13.96 -23.92 5.51
CA ALA A 215 -14.68 -24.88 4.66
C ALA A 215 -16.20 -24.88 4.89
N GLN A 216 -16.67 -24.42 6.05
CA GLN A 216 -18.07 -24.21 6.37
C GLN A 216 -18.33 -22.75 6.78
N GLY A 217 -17.36 -21.88 6.49
CA GLY A 217 -17.38 -20.49 6.90
C GLY A 217 -18.24 -19.62 6.01
N SER A 218 -18.68 -18.51 6.57
CA SER A 218 -19.35 -17.43 5.85
C SER A 218 -19.07 -16.10 6.52
N ALA A 219 -19.02 -15.04 5.72
CA ALA A 219 -18.81 -13.71 6.23
C ALA A 219 -19.73 -12.73 5.51
N VAL A 220 -20.29 -11.78 6.24
CA VAL A 220 -21.08 -10.70 5.66
C VAL A 220 -20.43 -9.39 6.08
N ILE A 221 -20.06 -8.60 5.07
CA ILE A 221 -19.36 -7.34 5.22
C ILE A 221 -20.31 -6.23 4.76
N ARG A 222 -20.43 -5.18 5.57
CA ARG A 222 -21.14 -3.96 5.20
C ARG A 222 -20.14 -2.83 5.03
N PHE A 223 -20.18 -2.18 3.87
CA PHE A 223 -19.27 -1.08 3.54
C PHE A 223 -19.80 0.24 4.06
N ALA A 224 -18.94 1.26 4.10
CA ALA A 224 -19.26 2.57 4.65
C ALA A 224 -19.83 3.54 3.60
N ASP A 225 -20.35 3.00 2.50
CA ASP A 225 -20.78 3.77 1.34
C ASP A 225 -22.23 4.24 1.42
N GLY A 226 -22.96 3.96 2.49
CA GLY A 226 -24.35 4.42 2.65
C GLY A 226 -24.78 4.58 4.10
N THR A 227 -26.10 4.65 4.31
CA THR A 227 -26.69 4.51 5.64
C THR A 227 -26.71 3.03 6.03
N THR A 228 -26.97 2.67 7.28
CA THR A 228 -26.97 1.26 7.70
C THR A 228 -27.94 0.36 6.91
N SER A 229 -29.06 0.91 6.40
CA SER A 229 -30.02 0.21 5.53
C SER A 229 -29.66 0.25 4.04
N ASP A 230 -28.85 1.24 3.64
CA ASP A 230 -28.56 1.60 2.25
C ASP A 230 -27.06 1.45 1.92
N SER A 231 -26.33 0.66 2.70
CA SER A 231 -24.91 0.38 2.47
C SER A 231 -24.78 -0.80 1.52
N SER A 232 -23.75 -0.77 0.68
CA SER A 232 -23.38 -1.95 -0.08
C SER A 232 -22.92 -3.06 0.86
N THR A 233 -23.17 -4.31 0.49
CA THR A 233 -22.75 -5.49 1.25
C THR A 233 -22.06 -6.52 0.37
N ALA A 234 -21.13 -7.26 0.96
CA ALA A 234 -20.53 -8.44 0.37
C ALA A 234 -20.76 -9.64 1.29
N THR A 235 -21.29 -10.72 0.73
CA THR A 235 -21.50 -12.00 1.40
C THR A 235 -20.55 -13.02 0.82
N LEU A 236 -19.58 -13.45 1.62
CA LEU A 236 -18.61 -14.49 1.29
C LEU A 236 -19.16 -15.86 1.70
N GLU A 237 -19.11 -16.81 0.77
CA GLU A 237 -19.36 -18.23 1.05
C GLU A 237 -18.10 -18.92 1.59
N SER A 238 -18.16 -20.24 1.79
CA SER A 238 -17.03 -21.06 2.26
C SER A 238 -15.83 -20.97 1.33
N ASN A 239 -14.62 -21.09 1.90
CA ASN A 239 -13.34 -21.07 1.17
C ASN A 239 -13.12 -19.81 0.32
N SER A 240 -13.64 -18.67 0.78
CA SER A 240 -13.51 -17.38 0.11
C SER A 240 -12.40 -16.53 0.73
N ASP A 241 -11.76 -15.73 -0.11
CA ASP A 241 -10.68 -14.84 0.29
C ASP A 241 -10.93 -13.46 -0.32
N LEU A 242 -11.15 -12.47 0.56
CA LEU A 242 -11.44 -11.09 0.19
C LEU A 242 -10.51 -10.15 0.97
N THR A 243 -9.90 -9.19 0.29
CA THR A 243 -9.18 -8.07 0.91
C THR A 243 -10.01 -6.80 0.76
N VAL A 244 -10.29 -6.12 1.88
CA VAL A 244 -10.98 -4.83 1.89
C VAL A 244 -9.99 -3.75 1.49
N LEU A 245 -10.34 -2.89 0.53
CA LEU A 245 -9.50 -1.76 0.10
C LEU A 245 -10.08 -0.41 0.54
N GLN A 246 -11.14 -0.46 1.37
CA GLN A 246 -11.85 0.65 1.99
C GLN A 246 -12.79 1.43 1.06
N SER A 247 -13.82 2.03 1.65
CA SER A 247 -14.71 2.98 0.98
C SER A 247 -14.16 4.40 1.16
N PHE A 248 -14.07 5.18 0.08
CA PHE A 248 -13.56 6.54 0.11
C PHE A 248 -14.41 7.50 -0.75
N LEU A 249 -14.36 8.78 -0.43
CA LEU A 249 -14.93 9.85 -1.27
C LEU A 249 -13.84 10.39 -2.19
N ASP A 250 -14.02 10.39 -3.51
CA ASP A 250 -13.01 10.85 -4.47
C ASP A 250 -12.79 12.38 -4.42
N GLY A 251 -12.01 12.86 -3.45
CA GLY A 251 -11.30 14.14 -3.47
C GLY A 251 -12.21 15.36 -3.34
N GLN A 252 -13.51 15.11 -3.41
CA GLN A 252 -14.60 16.01 -3.14
C GLN A 252 -15.05 15.76 -1.70
N LEU A 253 -15.25 16.83 -0.93
CA LEU A 253 -15.89 16.74 0.39
C LEU A 253 -17.36 16.28 0.30
N SER A 254 -17.89 16.14 -0.92
CA SER A 254 -19.25 15.70 -1.25
C SER A 254 -19.26 14.96 -2.60
N GLY A 255 -19.80 13.74 -2.64
CA GLY A 255 -19.86 12.91 -3.85
C GLY A 255 -20.33 11.49 -3.55
N PRO A 256 -20.51 10.64 -4.57
CA PRO A 256 -20.78 9.22 -4.36
C PRO A 256 -19.58 8.56 -3.71
N TRP A 257 -19.82 7.57 -2.85
CA TRP A 257 -18.74 6.76 -2.30
C TRP A 257 -18.19 5.83 -3.38
N TYR A 258 -16.89 5.58 -3.29
CA TYR A 258 -16.18 4.60 -4.08
C TYR A 258 -15.73 3.49 -3.15
N THR A 259 -16.28 2.29 -3.32
CA THR A 259 -15.89 1.11 -2.56
C THR A 259 -15.10 0.17 -3.44
N VAL A 260 -13.96 -0.30 -2.94
CA VAL A 260 -13.15 -1.27 -3.69
C VAL A 260 -12.77 -2.44 -2.81
N VAL A 261 -12.84 -3.62 -3.40
CA VAL A 261 -12.44 -4.88 -2.77
C VAL A 261 -11.63 -5.71 -3.74
N ARG A 262 -10.78 -6.60 -3.22
CA ARG A 262 -10.09 -7.61 -4.01
C ARG A 262 -10.55 -8.99 -3.58
N GLN A 263 -11.13 -9.76 -4.49
CA GLN A 263 -11.46 -11.16 -4.27
C GLN A 263 -10.39 -12.03 -4.90
N ARG A 264 -9.84 -12.99 -4.14
CA ARG A 264 -8.77 -13.89 -4.60
C ARG A 264 -9.25 -15.32 -4.80
N ALA A 265 -10.29 -15.73 -4.09
CA ALA A 265 -10.77 -17.10 -4.11
C ALA A 265 -12.23 -17.17 -3.63
N GLY A 266 -12.88 -18.28 -3.96
CA GLY A 266 -14.21 -18.63 -3.50
C GLY A 266 -15.30 -17.79 -4.14
N LYS A 267 -16.49 -17.84 -3.56
CA LYS A 267 -17.69 -17.21 -4.09
C LYS A 267 -18.19 -16.11 -3.18
N ALA A 268 -18.50 -14.97 -3.79
CA ALA A 268 -19.04 -13.82 -3.10
C ALA A 268 -20.25 -13.25 -3.85
N PHE A 269 -21.27 -12.85 -3.08
CA PHE A 269 -22.39 -12.06 -3.57
C PHE A 269 -22.21 -10.61 -3.15
N TYR A 270 -22.41 -9.70 -4.09
CA TYR A 270 -22.30 -8.27 -3.90
C TYR A 270 -23.66 -7.64 -4.12
N HIS A 271 -24.14 -6.91 -3.11
CA HIS A 271 -25.31 -6.05 -3.20
C HIS A 271 -24.81 -4.60 -3.17
N VAL A 272 -24.82 -3.94 -4.32
CA VAL A 272 -24.30 -2.57 -4.45
C VAL A 272 -25.43 -1.57 -4.41
N HIS A 273 -25.36 -0.61 -3.49
CA HIS A 273 -26.38 0.42 -3.34
C HIS A 273 -26.09 1.67 -4.22
N LYS A 274 -27.14 2.35 -4.71
CA LYS A 274 -27.01 3.62 -5.46
C LYS A 274 -26.91 4.81 -4.50
N PRO A 275 -26.08 5.84 -4.76
CA PRO A 275 -25.40 6.16 -6.01
C PRO A 275 -23.92 5.74 -6.04
N ASN A 276 -23.53 4.73 -5.26
CA ASN A 276 -22.11 4.42 -5.02
C ASN A 276 -21.50 3.62 -6.17
N ASN A 277 -20.21 3.86 -6.39
CA ASN A 277 -19.40 3.06 -7.30
C ASN A 277 -18.77 1.91 -6.50
N PHE A 278 -18.79 0.72 -7.06
CA PHE A 278 -18.27 -0.47 -6.39
C PHE A 278 -17.45 -1.31 -7.35
N ASP A 279 -16.17 -1.50 -7.04
CA ASP A 279 -15.26 -2.28 -7.86
C ASP A 279 -14.78 -3.53 -7.12
N VAL A 280 -14.87 -4.68 -7.80
CA VAL A 280 -14.28 -5.94 -7.36
C VAL A 280 -13.12 -6.27 -8.28
N VAL A 281 -11.91 -6.27 -7.72
CA VAL A 281 -10.70 -6.72 -8.41
C VAL A 281 -10.54 -8.22 -8.21
N THR A 282 -10.46 -8.97 -9.30
CA THR A 282 -10.19 -10.40 -9.32
C THR A 282 -8.82 -10.66 -9.99
N PRO A 283 -8.28 -11.89 -9.95
CA PRO A 283 -7.05 -12.23 -10.66
C PRO A 283 -7.12 -11.99 -12.18
N THR A 284 -8.29 -12.08 -12.80
CA THR A 284 -8.44 -11.94 -14.27
C THR A 284 -9.06 -10.65 -14.74
N ALA A 285 -9.77 -9.90 -13.89
CA ALA A 285 -10.48 -8.69 -14.31
C ALA A 285 -10.85 -7.78 -13.14
N THR A 286 -11.27 -6.56 -13.46
CA THR A 286 -11.99 -5.69 -12.54
C THR A 286 -13.44 -5.59 -12.97
N ALA A 287 -14.35 -5.92 -12.07
CA ALA A 287 -15.80 -5.77 -12.24
C ALA A 287 -16.28 -4.52 -11.50
N GLY A 288 -16.76 -3.53 -12.24
CA GLY A 288 -17.36 -2.31 -11.71
C GLY A 288 -18.87 -2.34 -11.77
N ALA A 289 -19.52 -1.99 -10.67
CA ALA A 289 -20.95 -2.06 -10.48
C ALA A 289 -21.49 -0.74 -9.90
N HIS A 290 -22.73 -0.42 -10.27
CA HIS A 290 -23.45 0.74 -9.75
C HIS A 290 -24.91 0.37 -9.49
N GLY A 291 -25.31 0.24 -8.23
CA GLY A 291 -26.69 -0.11 -7.90
C GLY A 291 -27.15 -1.46 -8.45
N THR A 292 -26.36 -2.51 -8.25
CA THR A 292 -26.38 -3.76 -9.02
C THR A 292 -26.16 -4.94 -8.08
N ASP A 293 -26.87 -6.04 -8.30
CA ASP A 293 -26.65 -7.31 -7.62
C ASP A 293 -25.92 -8.28 -8.54
N PHE A 294 -24.78 -8.77 -8.08
CA PHE A 294 -23.98 -9.72 -8.85
C PHE A 294 -23.23 -10.67 -7.92
N SER A 295 -22.71 -11.75 -8.50
CA SER A 295 -21.86 -12.70 -7.81
C SER A 295 -20.61 -12.98 -8.63
N ILE A 296 -19.51 -13.17 -7.93
CA ILE A 296 -18.24 -13.58 -8.51
C ILE A 296 -17.82 -14.87 -7.84
N GLU A 297 -17.55 -15.88 -8.63
CA GLU A 297 -16.98 -17.14 -8.22
C GLU A 297 -15.58 -17.27 -8.83
N ILE A 298 -14.58 -17.32 -7.97
CA ILE A 298 -13.18 -17.53 -8.33
C ILE A 298 -12.87 -18.97 -7.99
N GLY A 299 -13.05 -19.84 -8.98
CA GLY A 299 -13.03 -21.29 -8.82
C GLY A 299 -11.70 -21.93 -9.23
N THR A 300 -11.30 -22.94 -8.46
CA THR A 300 -10.26 -23.94 -8.75
C THR A 300 -10.74 -25.05 -9.70
N GLY A 301 -11.77 -24.78 -10.51
CA GLY A 301 -12.30 -25.71 -11.51
C GLY A 301 -11.31 -25.97 -12.66
N PRO A 302 -11.59 -26.93 -13.57
CA PRO A 302 -10.68 -27.26 -14.66
C PRO A 302 -10.42 -26.04 -15.54
N GLY A 303 -9.23 -25.46 -15.38
CA GLY A 303 -8.78 -24.27 -16.11
C GLY A 303 -8.56 -23.01 -15.28
N ASN A 304 -8.85 -22.99 -13.96
CA ASN A 304 -8.77 -21.83 -13.07
C ASN A 304 -9.47 -20.61 -13.70
N THR A 305 -10.77 -20.41 -13.49
CA THR A 305 -11.51 -19.34 -14.18
C THR A 305 -12.29 -18.46 -13.20
N ASP A 306 -12.38 -17.18 -13.50
CA ASP A 306 -13.29 -16.26 -12.83
C ASP A 306 -14.64 -16.31 -13.54
N ILE A 307 -15.70 -16.61 -12.79
CA ILE A 307 -17.08 -16.62 -13.29
C ILE A 307 -17.82 -15.45 -12.63
N LEU A 308 -18.26 -14.50 -13.45
CA LEU A 308 -19.04 -13.35 -13.03
C LEU A 308 -20.48 -13.53 -13.51
N THR A 309 -21.45 -13.48 -12.59
CA THR A 309 -22.88 -13.61 -12.90
C THR A 309 -23.63 -12.39 -12.37
N VAL A 310 -24.42 -11.73 -13.22
CA VAL A 310 -25.19 -10.53 -12.87
C VAL A 310 -26.65 -10.89 -12.70
N THR A 311 -27.22 -10.55 -11.53
CA THR A 311 -28.61 -10.85 -11.19
C THR A 311 -29.52 -9.65 -11.42
N SER A 312 -29.05 -8.44 -11.15
CA SER A 312 -29.79 -7.18 -11.36
C SER A 312 -28.81 -6.06 -11.72
N GLY A 313 -29.25 -5.02 -12.44
CA GLY A 313 -28.39 -3.89 -12.80
C GLY A 313 -27.43 -4.18 -13.95
N GLU A 314 -26.28 -3.51 -13.97
CA GLU A 314 -25.24 -3.68 -14.98
C GLU A 314 -23.85 -3.78 -14.33
N VAL A 315 -23.04 -4.72 -14.82
CA VAL A 315 -21.63 -4.83 -14.41
C VAL A 315 -20.73 -4.56 -15.61
N TRP A 316 -19.85 -3.60 -15.44
CA TRP A 316 -18.81 -3.23 -16.38
C TRP A 316 -17.54 -4.02 -16.07
N VAL A 317 -16.93 -4.63 -17.08
CA VAL A 317 -15.75 -5.48 -16.86
C VAL A 317 -14.57 -4.94 -17.66
N SER A 318 -13.44 -4.73 -16.97
CA SER A 318 -12.15 -4.47 -17.58
C SER A 318 -11.25 -5.68 -17.38
N ASN A 319 -10.81 -6.30 -18.48
CA ASN A 319 -9.85 -7.40 -18.45
C ASN A 319 -8.45 -6.85 -18.79
N PRO A 320 -7.45 -6.99 -17.91
CA PRO A 320 -6.14 -6.43 -18.11
C PRO A 320 -5.27 -7.26 -19.08
N GLN A 321 -5.57 -8.56 -19.29
CA GLN A 321 -4.81 -9.50 -20.14
C GLN A 321 -5.16 -9.37 -21.62
N LYS A 322 -6.39 -8.98 -21.96
CA LYS A 322 -6.73 -8.57 -23.32
C LYS A 322 -6.80 -7.06 -23.36
N ILE A 323 -5.85 -6.47 -24.08
CA ILE A 323 -6.06 -5.22 -24.82
C ILE A 323 -7.17 -5.46 -25.88
N VAL A 324 -8.39 -5.82 -25.45
CA VAL A 324 -9.55 -5.36 -26.20
C VAL A 324 -9.53 -3.87 -25.91
N ARG A 325 -9.24 -3.07 -26.93
CA ARG A 325 -9.34 -1.62 -26.83
C ARG A 325 -10.76 -1.28 -26.37
N GLY A 326 -10.94 -1.03 -25.09
CA GLY A 326 -12.20 -0.58 -24.52
C GLY A 326 -12.81 -1.53 -23.49
N LEU A 327 -13.52 -0.88 -22.59
CA LEU A 327 -14.55 -1.41 -21.70
C LEU A 327 -15.36 -2.52 -22.39
N LEU A 328 -15.42 -3.72 -21.79
CA LEU A 328 -16.33 -4.75 -22.30
C LEU A 328 -17.76 -4.21 -22.22
N ASN A 329 -18.61 -4.65 -23.16
CA ASN A 329 -20.04 -4.34 -23.06
C ASN A 329 -20.54 -4.77 -21.67
N PRO A 330 -21.40 -3.96 -21.03
CA PRO A 330 -21.87 -4.27 -19.70
C PRO A 330 -22.62 -5.60 -19.72
N ILE A 331 -22.39 -6.41 -18.70
CA ILE A 331 -23.15 -7.64 -18.49
C ILE A 331 -24.51 -7.22 -17.92
N LEU A 332 -25.56 -7.61 -18.62
CA LEU A 332 -26.95 -7.33 -18.26
C LEU A 332 -27.49 -8.40 -17.31
N PRO A 333 -28.64 -8.14 -16.64
CA PRO A 333 -29.26 -9.10 -15.73
C PRO A 333 -29.50 -10.46 -16.38
N GLY A 334 -29.15 -11.53 -15.69
CA GLY A 334 -29.19 -12.92 -16.20
C GLY A 334 -27.98 -13.32 -17.05
N GLY A 335 -27.04 -12.40 -17.29
CA GLY A 335 -25.80 -12.67 -18.01
C GLY A 335 -24.71 -13.29 -17.14
N THR A 336 -23.90 -14.16 -17.76
CA THR A 336 -22.70 -14.75 -17.15
C THR A 336 -21.51 -14.52 -18.08
N LEU A 337 -20.38 -14.11 -17.50
CA LEU A 337 -19.08 -14.01 -18.17
C LEU A 337 -18.09 -14.95 -17.49
N THR A 338 -17.41 -15.77 -18.28
CA THR A 338 -16.32 -16.65 -17.80
C THR A 338 -15.00 -16.18 -18.38
N LEU A 339 -14.03 -15.91 -17.50
CA LEU A 339 -12.70 -15.45 -17.87
C LEU A 339 -11.65 -16.48 -17.41
N PRO A 340 -10.82 -17.00 -18.31
CA PRO A 340 -9.76 -17.91 -17.91
C PRO A 340 -8.64 -17.18 -17.17
N ILE A 341 -8.16 -17.73 -16.05
CA ILE A 341 -6.90 -17.32 -15.41
C ILE A 341 -5.78 -17.87 -16.30
N LEU A 342 -5.32 -17.04 -17.24
CA LEU A 342 -4.15 -17.40 -18.03
C LEU A 342 -2.93 -17.41 -17.11
N ASN A 343 -2.39 -18.60 -16.83
CA ASN A 343 -1.01 -18.78 -16.40
C ASN A 343 -0.12 -18.44 -17.61
N ILE A 344 0.07 -17.15 -17.89
CA ILE A 344 1.04 -16.72 -18.89
C ILE A 344 2.42 -16.88 -18.23
N PRO A 345 3.31 -17.77 -18.72
CA PRO A 345 4.70 -17.69 -18.33
C PRO A 345 5.21 -16.33 -18.79
N LEU A 346 5.70 -15.53 -17.84
CA LEU A 346 6.46 -14.31 -18.13
C LEU A 346 7.62 -14.74 -19.05
N LEU A 347 7.48 -14.47 -20.35
CA LEU A 347 8.53 -14.64 -21.35
C LEU A 347 9.39 -13.39 -21.39
#